data_AF-A0A945M7Y8-F1
#
_entry.id   AF-A0A945M7Y8-F1
#
_cell.length_a   1.000
_cell.length_b   1.000
_cell.length_c   1.000
_cell.angle_alpha   90.00
_cell.angle_beta   90.00
_cell.angle_gamma   90.00
#
_symmetry.space_group_name_H-M   'P 1'
#
loop_
_entity.id
_entity.type
_entity.pdbx_description
1 polymer ?
#
loop_
_entity_poly.entity_id
_entity_poly.type
_entity_poly.pdbx_seq_one_letter_code
_entity_poly.pdbx_strand_id
1 'polypeptide(L)' 'MTVAARKADPQGLDPVDRRIVVETQGGLPLCPRPYHAVAERLGLAPDDVMRRMRRMLAEGAIRRIAAVPNHYALGYRANG' A
#
# COMPACT_ATOMS: atom_id res chain seq x y z
N MET A 1 -24.20 -21.12 3.87
CA MET A 1 -23.39 -20.17 3.08
C MET A 1 -21.96 -20.24 3.61
N THR A 2 -21.14 -21.08 3.00
CA THR A 2 -19.80 -21.45 3.52
C THR A 2 -18.77 -20.42 3.07
N VAL A 3 -18.21 -19.66 4.01
CA VAL A 3 -17.03 -18.83 3.72
C VAL A 3 -15.81 -19.75 3.79
N ALA A 4 -15.30 -20.13 2.63
CA ALA A 4 -14.05 -20.88 2.53
C ALA A 4 -12.92 -20.08 3.20
N ALA A 5 -12.31 -20.67 4.23
CA ALA A 5 -11.18 -20.08 4.93
C ALA A 5 -10.07 -19.80 3.91
N ARG A 6 -9.82 -18.52 3.67
CA ARG A 6 -8.83 -18.07 2.70
C ARG A 6 -7.43 -18.40 3.24
N LYS A 7 -6.70 -19.24 2.51
CA LYS A 7 -5.37 -19.71 2.88
C LYS A 7 -4.41 -18.51 3.02
N ALA A 8 -3.82 -18.34 4.21
CA ALA A 8 -2.81 -17.33 4.47
C ALA A 8 -1.49 -17.69 3.75
N ASP A 9 -0.76 -16.68 3.27
CA ASP A 9 0.62 -16.84 2.74
C ASP A 9 1.55 -17.37 3.85
N PRO A 10 2.71 -18.02 3.55
CA PRO A 10 3.80 -18.27 4.49
C PRO A 10 4.22 -17.11 5.42
N GLN A 11 3.81 -15.87 5.11
CA GLN A 11 4.03 -14.67 5.94
C GLN A 11 2.82 -14.28 6.81
N GLY A 12 1.75 -15.08 6.86
CA GLY A 12 0.53 -14.77 7.62
C GLY A 12 -0.37 -13.68 6.98
N LEU A 13 -0.17 -13.38 5.69
CA LEU A 13 -0.97 -12.42 4.93
C LEU A 13 -2.25 -13.07 4.40
N ASP A 14 -3.39 -12.43 4.65
CA ASP A 14 -4.66 -12.86 4.09
C ASP A 14 -4.90 -12.23 2.69
N PRO A 15 -5.95 -12.63 1.95
CA PRO A 15 -6.18 -12.05 0.62
C PRO A 15 -6.59 -10.58 0.60
N VAL A 16 -7.06 -10.00 1.71
CA VAL A 16 -7.29 -8.55 1.81
C VAL A 16 -5.95 -7.83 1.89
N ASP A 17 -5.01 -8.35 2.66
CA ASP A 17 -3.64 -7.81 2.75
C ASP A 17 -2.97 -7.81 1.38
N ARG A 18 -3.09 -8.92 0.63
CA ARG A 18 -2.57 -8.99 -0.75
C ARG A 18 -3.19 -7.95 -1.68
N ARG A 19 -4.51 -7.71 -1.58
CA ARG A 19 -5.18 -6.67 -2.38
C ARG A 19 -4.66 -5.27 -2.06
N ILE A 20 -4.41 -4.98 -0.77
CA ILE A 20 -3.83 -3.71 -0.34
C ILE A 20 -2.41 -3.55 -0.91
N VAL A 21 -1.58 -4.60 -0.85
CA VAL A 21 -0.23 -4.57 -1.42
C VAL A 21 -0.29 -4.30 -2.93
N VAL A 22 -1.12 -5.03 -3.67
CA VAL A 22 -1.25 -4.85 -5.12
C VAL A 22 -1.73 -3.44 -5.47
N GLU A 23 -2.73 -2.90 -4.77
CA GLU A 23 -3.22 -1.53 -5.01
C GLU A 23 -2.16 -0.45 -4.71
N THR A 24 -1.23 -0.72 -3.79
CA THR A 24 -0.21 0.24 -3.36
C THR A 24 1.17 0.02 -4.00
N GLN A 25 1.34 -1.02 -4.82
CA GLN A 25 2.61 -1.34 -5.51
C GLN A 25 3.08 -0.23 -6.45
N GLY A 26 2.15 0.46 -7.11
CA GLY A 26 2.43 1.62 -7.97
C GLY A 26 2.67 2.92 -7.20
N GLY A 27 2.64 2.89 -5.87
CA GLY A 27 2.63 4.06 -5.01
C GLY A 27 1.23 4.44 -4.54
N LEU A 28 1.17 5.38 -3.60
CA LEU A 28 -0.09 5.91 -3.09
C LEU A 28 -0.63 7.01 -4.02
N PRO A 29 -1.96 7.15 -4.13
CA PRO A 29 -2.56 8.28 -4.85
C PRO A 29 -2.11 9.62 -4.28
N LEU A 30 -1.79 10.58 -5.16
CA LEU A 30 -1.41 11.94 -4.77
C LEU A 30 -2.65 12.77 -4.45
N CYS A 31 -3.25 12.53 -3.28
CA CYS A 31 -4.39 13.28 -2.77
C CYS A 31 -4.26 13.52 -1.26
N PRO A 32 -5.10 14.39 -0.65
CA PRO A 32 -5.03 14.68 0.79
C PRO A 32 -5.26 13.45 1.70
N ARG A 33 -5.98 12.44 1.21
CA ARG A 33 -6.37 11.23 1.97
C ARG A 33 -6.04 9.96 1.17
N PRO A 34 -4.76 9.62 0.95
CA PRO A 34 -4.35 8.54 0.06
C PRO A 34 -4.89 7.17 0.50
N TYR A 35 -4.89 6.91 1.80
CA TYR A 35 -5.41 5.65 2.36
C TYR A 35 -6.92 5.52 2.21
N HIS A 36 -7.66 6.65 2.21
CA HIS A 36 -9.10 6.63 1.94
C HIS A 36 -9.36 6.30 0.48
N ALA A 37 -8.62 6.89 -0.46
CA ALA A 37 -8.74 6.59 -1.87
C ALA A 37 -8.44 5.10 -2.17
N VAL A 38 -7.43 4.52 -1.53
CA VAL A 38 -7.14 3.08 -1.60
C VAL A 38 -8.30 2.26 -1.02
N ALA A 39 -8.83 2.66 0.13
CA ALA A 39 -9.94 1.96 0.78
C ALA A 39 -11.21 1.96 -0.09
N GLU A 40 -11.56 3.10 -0.69
CA GLU A 40 -12.67 3.23 -1.63
C GLU A 40 -12.51 2.29 -2.83
N ARG A 41 -11.34 2.26 -3.46
CA ARG A 41 -11.05 1.35 -4.59
C ARG A 41 -11.15 -0.13 -4.21
N LEU A 42 -10.85 -0.46 -2.96
CA LEU A 42 -10.87 -1.84 -2.47
C LEU A 42 -12.20 -2.24 -1.82
N GLY A 43 -13.12 -1.30 -1.60
CA GLY A 43 -14.36 -1.52 -0.87
C GLY A 43 -14.13 -1.84 0.62
N LEU A 44 -13.17 -1.15 1.24
CA LEU A 44 -12.75 -1.35 2.63
C LEU A 44 -12.98 -0.10 3.48
N ALA A 45 -13.00 -0.27 4.80
CA ALA A 45 -12.91 0.87 5.71
C ALA A 45 -11.49 1.44 5.69
N PRO A 46 -11.31 2.77 5.67
CA PRO A 46 -9.99 3.40 5.71
C PRO A 46 -9.15 2.97 6.93
N ASP A 47 -9.78 2.83 8.09
CA ASP A 47 -9.10 2.38 9.31
C ASP A 47 -8.57 0.95 9.21
N ASP A 48 -9.29 0.08 8.50
CA ASP A 48 -8.84 -1.29 8.25
C ASP A 48 -7.60 -1.31 7.35
N VAL A 49 -7.60 -0.49 6.31
CA VAL A 49 -6.46 -0.34 5.39
C VAL A 49 -5.23 0.16 6.15
N MET A 50 -5.39 1.20 6.98
CA MET A 50 -4.30 1.75 7.80
C MET A 50 -3.82 0.77 8.88
N ARG A 51 -4.72 0.01 9.51
CA ARG A 51 -4.37 -1.02 10.50
C ARG A 51 -3.57 -2.15 9.86
N ARG A 52 -4.03 -2.66 8.71
CA ARG A 52 -3.38 -3.75 7.98
C ARG A 52 -2.01 -3.36 7.44
N MET A 53 -1.88 -2.17 6.85
CA MET A 53 -0.56 -1.68 6.42
C MET A 53 0.43 -1.51 7.58
N ARG A 54 -0.01 -0.99 8.72
CA ARG A 54 0.85 -0.91 9.92
C ARG A 54 1.31 -2.29 10.40
N ARG A 55 0.41 -3.27 10.42
CA ARG A 55 0.73 -4.66 10.75
C ARG A 55 1.76 -5.23 9.78
N MET A 56 1.54 -5.08 8.47
CA MET A 56 2.45 -5.57 7.43
C MET A 56 3.83 -4.90 7.47
N LEU A 57 3.90 -3.63 7.87
CA LEU A 57 5.17 -2.93 8.11
C LEU A 57 5.91 -3.52 9.33
N ALA A 58 5.20 -3.77 10.42
CA ALA A 58 5.78 -4.34 11.64
C ALA A 58 6.26 -5.79 11.45
N GLU A 59 5.52 -6.57 10.66
CA GLU A 59 5.85 -7.97 10.34
C GLU A 59 6.87 -8.09 9.18
N GLY A 60 7.28 -6.98 8.57
CA GLY A 60 8.28 -6.95 7.49
C GLY A 60 7.76 -7.36 6.10
N ALA A 61 6.46 -7.66 5.97
CA ALA A 61 5.80 -7.92 4.68
C ALA A 61 5.83 -6.69 3.75
N ILE A 62 5.70 -5.48 4.30
CA ILE A 62 6.02 -4.22 3.63
C ILE A 62 7.33 -3.70 4.22
N ARG A 63 8.36 -3.53 3.39
CA ARG A 63 9.70 -3.12 3.87
C ARG A 63 9.79 -1.64 4.23
N ARG A 64 9.14 -0.77 3.46
CA ARG A 64 9.08 0.69 3.70
C ARG A 64 8.02 1.35 2.83
N ILE A 65 7.43 2.43 3.32
CA ILE A 65 6.64 3.39 2.54
C ILE A 65 7.43 4.69 2.53
N ALA A 66 7.85 5.15 1.34
CA ALA A 66 8.68 6.35 1.20
C ALA A 66 8.27 7.14 -0.03
N ALA A 67 8.43 8.46 0.03
CA ALA A 67 8.38 9.31 -1.15
C ALA A 67 9.61 9.02 -2.03
N VAL A 68 9.40 8.76 -3.31
CA VAL A 68 10.47 8.61 -4.31
C VAL A 68 10.44 9.86 -5.18
N PRO A 69 11.35 10.84 -4.97
CA PRO A 69 11.46 11.98 -5.86
C PRO A 69 11.87 11.51 -7.25
N ASN A 70 11.17 11.98 -8.28
CA ASN A 70 11.62 11.80 -9.64
C ASN A 70 12.85 12.71 -9.87
N HIS A 71 14.06 12.14 -9.75
CA HIS A 71 15.33 12.86 -9.87
C HIS A 71 15.61 13.39 -11.29
N TYR A 72 14.86 12.96 -12.31
CA TYR A 72 14.93 13.53 -13.67
C TYR A 72 14.13 14.83 -13.83
N ALA A 73 13.18 15.11 -12.92
CA ALA A 73 12.40 16.36 -12.92
C ALA A 73 13.11 17.52 -12.19
N LEU A 74 14.23 17.26 -11.51
CA LEU A 74 14.99 18.21 -10.70
C LEU A 74 16.17 18.87 -11.44
N GLY A 75 16.12 18.87 -12.77
CA GLY A 75 16.82 19.84 -13.64
C GLY A 75 18.20 20.28 -13.17
N TYR A 76 19.21 19.40 -13.24
CA TYR A 76 20.59 19.88 -13.37
C TYR A 76 20.82 20.33 -14.82
N ARG A 77 20.35 21.53 -15.15
CA ARG A 77 21.02 22.38 -16.14
C ARG A 77 22.02 23.24 -15.39
N ALA A 78 23.14 22.64 -14.98
CA ALA A 78 24.35 23.41 -14.76
C ALA A 78 24.90 23.78 -16.14
N ASN A 79 24.43 24.90 -16.70
CA ASN A 79 25.20 25.62 -17.71
C ASN A 79 26.15 26.53 -16.94
N GLY A 80 27.41 26.13 -16.90
CA GLY A 80 28.57 26.94 -16.58
C GLY A 80 29.68 26.51 -17.53
#